data_AF-I1RNF6-F1
#
_entry.id   AF-I1RNF6-F1
#
_cell.length_a   1.000
_cell.length_b   1.000
_cell.length_c   1.000
_cell.angle_alpha   90.00
_cell.angle_beta   90.00
_cell.angle_gamma   90.00
#
_symmetry.space_group_name_H-M   'P 1'
#
loop_
_entity.id
_entity.type
_entity.pdbx_description
1 polymer ?
#
loop_
_entity_poly.entity_id
_entity_poly.type
_entity_poly.pdbx_seq_one_letter_code
_entity_poly.pdbx_strand_id
1 'polypeptide(L)'
;MARSLGAHDDIAIAEIVVYTFLLFGALFLCKTHGFSRNSGWFYIIILSLARLIGSSMLLATINDPDNTNLYIGWIVLNGLGLGPLILIMLGLLDRLFNTIKSQGGAGINVLYQRAVHLLMLVAVILISVGGASSNYTLDGASPTIKYSTESKVGVSLMIVVLVLVIGQFLFALRNQSYIVDGERRILIAVGASLPFVIVRLAYTCTLILGGHKQDVWIYLGAGVIMEIVVVIICEAIGFTLNKVHKPVVSEEAANKATSGA
;
A
#
# COMPACT_ATOMS: atom_id res chain seq x y z
N MET A 1 12.03 -14.96 30.81
CA MET A 1 13.27 -14.17 30.83
C MET A 1 13.25 -13.28 29.61
N ALA A 2 13.46 -11.96 29.76
CA ALA A 2 13.43 -11.05 28.62
C ALA A 2 14.65 -11.27 27.73
N ARG A 3 14.48 -11.24 26.40
CA ARG A 3 15.60 -11.30 25.44
C ARG A 3 16.25 -9.93 25.28
N SER A 4 17.54 -9.88 24.95
CA SER A 4 18.24 -8.62 24.65
C SER A 4 17.69 -7.97 23.37
N LEU A 5 17.78 -6.63 23.29
CA LEU A 5 17.43 -5.88 22.08
C LEU A 5 18.31 -6.33 20.91
N GLY A 6 17.67 -6.67 19.80
CA GLY A 6 18.31 -6.92 18.52
C GLY A 6 18.07 -5.77 17.55
N ALA A 7 18.82 -5.74 16.46
CA ALA A 7 18.72 -4.66 15.47
C ALA A 7 17.32 -4.54 14.81
N HIS A 8 16.51 -5.61 14.79
CA HIS A 8 15.11 -5.53 14.36
C HIS A 8 14.21 -4.77 15.34
N ASP A 9 14.53 -4.79 16.64
CA ASP A 9 13.77 -4.08 17.67
C ASP A 9 14.00 -2.57 17.58
N ASP A 10 15.24 -2.14 17.31
CA ASP A 10 15.57 -0.72 17.05
C ASP A 10 14.81 -0.19 15.83
N ILE A 11 14.72 -0.99 14.76
CA ILE A 11 13.95 -0.66 13.56
C ILE A 11 12.46 -0.54 13.89
N ALA A 12 11.92 -1.46 14.69
CA ALA A 12 10.51 -1.42 15.09
C ALA A 12 10.17 -0.18 15.92
N ILE A 13 11.07 0.26 16.82
CA ILE A 13 10.88 1.51 17.57
C ILE A 13 10.84 2.70 16.60
N ALA A 14 11.76 2.76 15.64
CA ALA A 14 11.78 3.81 14.63
C ALA A 14 10.53 3.82 13.75
N GLU A 15 10.07 2.63 13.30
CA GLU A 15 8.81 2.48 12.56
C GLU A 15 7.62 3.04 13.34
N ILE A 16 7.51 2.74 14.63
CA ILE A 16 6.40 3.23 15.46
C ILE A 16 6.35 4.76 15.47
N VAL A 17 7.50 5.41 15.67
CA VAL A 17 7.58 6.87 15.67
C VAL A 17 7.14 7.43 14.32
N VAL A 18 7.71 6.94 13.21
CA VAL A 18 7.44 7.45 11.87
C VAL A 18 5.98 7.21 11.45
N TYR A 19 5.48 5.98 11.57
CA TYR A 19 4.11 5.64 11.15
C TYR A 19 3.04 6.26 12.05
N THR A 20 3.37 6.66 13.28
CA THR A 20 2.45 7.47 14.10
C THR A 20 2.22 8.83 13.46
N PHE A 21 3.27 9.52 13.01
CA PHE A 21 3.14 10.80 12.32
C PHE A 21 2.41 10.66 10.98
N LEU A 22 2.75 9.64 10.19
CA LEU A 22 2.06 9.34 8.93
C LEU A 22 0.57 9.03 9.17
N LEU A 23 0.23 8.27 10.22
CA LEU A 23 -1.16 7.98 10.55
C LEU A 23 -1.98 9.26 10.78
N PHE A 24 -1.43 10.25 11.49
CA PHE A 24 -2.10 11.54 11.66
C PHE A 24 -2.27 12.28 10.33
N GLY A 25 -1.26 12.26 9.46
CA GLY A 25 -1.33 12.82 8.12
C GLY A 25 -2.42 12.18 7.28
N ALA A 26 -2.44 10.85 7.21
CA ALA A 26 -3.45 10.06 6.52
C ALA A 26 -4.88 10.34 7.03
N LEU A 27 -5.07 10.43 8.35
CA LEU A 27 -6.37 10.76 8.95
C LEU A 27 -6.85 12.15 8.53
N PHE A 28 -5.95 13.14 8.49
CA PHE A 28 -6.27 14.47 8.00
C PHE A 28 -6.66 14.43 6.53
N LEU A 29 -5.90 13.73 5.67
CA LEU A 29 -6.19 13.58 4.24
C LEU A 29 -7.54 12.90 3.99
N CYS A 30 -7.85 11.86 4.74
CA CYS A 30 -9.15 11.21 4.67
C CYS A 30 -10.30 12.14 5.09
N LYS A 31 -10.09 13.02 6.08
CA LYS A 31 -11.07 14.03 6.47
C LYS A 31 -11.24 15.12 5.40
N THR A 32 -10.18 15.52 4.71
CA THR A 32 -10.24 16.59 3.70
C THR A 32 -10.75 16.13 2.34
N HIS A 33 -10.34 14.96 1.86
CA HIS A 33 -10.69 14.42 0.54
C HIS A 33 -11.85 13.41 0.58
N GLY A 34 -12.29 13.02 1.78
CA GLY A 34 -13.35 12.06 2.02
C GLY A 34 -12.83 10.63 2.18
N PHE A 35 -13.56 9.83 2.96
CA PHE A 35 -13.21 8.44 3.30
C PHE A 35 -13.56 7.43 2.21
N SER A 36 -13.72 7.88 0.96
CA SER A 36 -14.11 6.97 -0.12
C SER A 36 -12.95 6.05 -0.47
N ARG A 37 -13.23 4.75 -0.62
CA ARG A 37 -12.27 3.71 -1.00
C ARG A 37 -11.55 4.01 -2.32
N ASN A 38 -12.14 4.85 -3.17
CA ASN A 38 -11.57 5.29 -4.46
C ASN A 38 -10.56 6.46 -4.33
N SER A 39 -10.30 6.97 -3.13
CA SER A 39 -9.38 8.10 -2.94
C SER A 39 -7.93 7.70 -2.67
N GLY A 40 -7.65 6.41 -2.46
CA GLY A 40 -6.31 5.91 -2.12
C GLY A 40 -5.88 6.17 -0.66
N TRP A 41 -6.29 7.29 -0.06
CA TRP A 41 -5.86 7.73 1.28
C TRP A 41 -6.19 6.76 2.41
N PHE A 42 -7.34 6.10 2.33
CA PHE A 42 -7.76 5.10 3.32
C PHE A 42 -6.74 3.96 3.46
N TYR A 43 -6.06 3.60 2.37
CA TYR A 43 -5.04 2.55 2.41
C TYR A 43 -3.75 2.99 3.13
N ILE A 44 -3.47 4.30 3.23
CA ILE A 44 -2.37 4.81 4.07
C ILE A 44 -2.67 4.58 5.55
N ILE A 45 -3.93 4.75 5.97
CA ILE A 45 -4.37 4.45 7.33
C ILE A 45 -4.17 2.95 7.62
N ILE A 46 -4.64 2.08 6.72
CA ILE A 46 -4.47 0.63 6.86
C ILE A 46 -2.99 0.27 6.97
N LEU A 47 -2.15 0.82 6.09
CA LEU A 47 -0.71 0.57 6.09
C LEU A 47 -0.07 0.98 7.41
N SER A 48 -0.38 2.19 7.87
CA SER A 48 0.19 2.75 9.11
C SER A 48 -0.24 1.93 10.33
N LEU A 49 -1.52 1.55 10.41
CA LEU A 49 -2.00 0.68 11.49
C LEU A 49 -1.34 -0.70 11.45
N ALA A 50 -1.20 -1.31 10.26
CA ALA A 50 -0.54 -2.60 10.11
C ALA A 50 0.91 -2.54 10.60
N ARG A 51 1.62 -1.43 10.31
CA ARG A 51 2.98 -1.19 10.78
C ARG A 51 3.05 -1.00 12.29
N LEU A 52 2.23 -0.12 12.84
CA LEU A 52 2.18 0.11 14.29
C LEU A 52 1.91 -1.19 15.06
N ILE A 53 0.94 -2.00 14.61
CA ILE A 53 0.61 -3.28 15.23
C ILE A 53 1.76 -4.29 15.03
N GLY A 54 2.33 -4.37 13.83
CA GLY A 54 3.42 -5.32 13.52
C GLY A 54 4.68 -5.06 14.33
N SER A 55 5.13 -3.80 14.39
CA SER A 55 6.28 -3.39 15.19
C SER A 55 6.01 -3.57 16.69
N SER A 56 4.77 -3.33 17.16
CA SER A 56 4.38 -3.60 18.55
C SER A 56 4.39 -5.08 18.90
N MET A 57 3.93 -5.95 17.98
CA MET A 57 3.99 -7.41 18.15
C MET A 57 5.43 -7.89 18.23
N LEU A 58 6.34 -7.35 17.40
CA LEU A 58 7.77 -7.66 17.50
C LEU A 58 8.33 -7.23 18.86
N LEU A 59 8.07 -6.02 19.32
CA LEU A 59 8.57 -5.55 20.62
C LEU A 59 7.98 -6.34 21.80
N ALA A 60 6.74 -6.84 21.69
CA ALA A 60 6.14 -7.70 22.71
C ALA A 60 6.92 -9.02 22.89
N THR A 61 7.62 -9.51 21.86
CA THR A 61 8.50 -10.70 21.96
C THR A 61 9.71 -10.49 22.88
N ILE A 62 10.03 -9.25 23.26
CA ILE A 62 11.07 -8.98 24.27
C ILE A 62 10.66 -9.59 25.61
N ASN A 63 9.40 -9.44 25.98
CA ASN A 63 8.85 -9.93 27.25
C ASN A 63 8.39 -11.40 27.16
N ASP A 64 7.82 -11.80 26.02
CA ASP A 64 7.38 -13.17 25.74
C ASP A 64 8.07 -13.77 24.51
N PRO A 65 9.36 -14.16 24.62
CA PRO A 65 10.17 -14.62 23.48
C PRO A 65 9.76 -16.00 22.95
N ASP A 66 9.10 -16.83 23.76
CA ASP A 66 8.66 -18.16 23.36
C ASP A 66 7.31 -18.15 22.61
N ASN A 67 6.65 -17.00 22.54
CA ASN A 67 5.35 -16.86 21.90
C ASN A 67 5.49 -16.72 20.37
N THR A 68 5.42 -17.85 19.67
CA THR A 68 5.50 -17.92 18.20
C THR A 68 4.44 -17.07 17.50
N ASN A 69 3.26 -16.88 18.10
CA ASN A 69 2.18 -16.11 17.48
C ASN A 69 2.55 -14.63 17.31
N LEU A 70 3.39 -14.07 18.19
CA LEU A 70 3.87 -12.70 18.07
C LEU A 70 4.79 -12.52 16.86
N TYR A 71 5.70 -13.47 16.64
CA TYR A 71 6.57 -13.48 15.44
C TYR A 71 5.77 -13.70 14.17
N ILE A 72 4.81 -14.62 14.18
CA ILE A 72 3.91 -14.87 13.05
C ILE A 72 3.15 -13.59 12.71
N GLY A 73 2.56 -12.93 13.71
CA GLY A 73 1.83 -11.68 13.53
C GLY A 73 2.69 -10.57 12.92
N TRP A 74 3.90 -10.36 13.45
CA TRP A 74 4.87 -9.42 12.88
C TRP A 74 5.19 -9.72 11.42
N ILE A 75 5.47 -10.98 11.08
CA ILE A 75 5.84 -11.39 9.72
C ILE A 75 4.68 -11.22 8.74
N VAL A 76 3.47 -11.59 9.15
CA VAL A 76 2.24 -11.40 8.36
C VAL A 76 1.98 -9.92 8.10
N LEU A 77 2.05 -9.07 9.13
CA LEU A 77 1.86 -7.62 9.02
C LEU A 77 2.95 -6.94 8.18
N ASN A 78 4.19 -7.43 8.26
CA ASN A 78 5.27 -6.94 7.42
C ASN A 78 5.06 -7.31 5.93
N GLY A 79 4.52 -8.51 5.66
CA GLY A 79 4.11 -8.95 4.32
C GLY A 79 2.94 -8.14 3.77
N LEU A 80 2.01 -7.71 4.63
CA LEU A 80 0.89 -6.85 4.26
C LEU A 80 1.35 -5.52 3.66
N GLY A 81 2.49 -4.94 4.07
CA GLY A 81 2.85 -3.57 3.74
C GLY A 81 2.91 -3.21 2.24
N LEU A 82 3.29 -4.15 1.37
CA LEU A 82 3.25 -3.94 -0.08
C LEU A 82 1.83 -3.77 -0.63
N GLY A 83 0.84 -4.40 0.02
CA GLY A 83 -0.54 -4.46 -0.44
C GLY A 83 -1.24 -3.10 -0.48
N PRO A 84 -1.43 -2.47 0.69
CA PRO A 84 -1.95 -1.11 0.79
C PRO A 84 -1.14 -0.12 -0.06
N LEU A 85 0.17 -0.28 -0.16
CA LEU A 85 1.02 0.61 -0.97
C LEU A 85 0.62 0.60 -2.45
N ILE A 86 0.44 -0.57 -3.05
CA ILE A 86 -0.05 -0.68 -4.43
C ILE A 86 -1.50 -0.19 -4.55
N LEU A 87 -2.34 -0.46 -3.55
CA LEU A 87 -3.73 0.04 -3.51
C LEU A 87 -3.81 1.57 -3.44
N ILE A 88 -2.86 2.24 -2.79
CA ILE A 88 -2.75 3.71 -2.81
C ILE A 88 -2.51 4.19 -4.24
N MET A 89 -1.54 3.60 -4.95
CA MET A 89 -1.25 3.96 -6.35
C MET A 89 -2.44 3.70 -7.27
N LEU A 90 -3.13 2.57 -7.09
CA LEU A 90 -4.36 2.27 -7.84
C LEU A 90 -5.47 3.28 -7.56
N GLY A 91 -5.70 3.65 -6.30
CA GLY A 91 -6.70 4.67 -5.94
C GLY A 91 -6.37 6.05 -6.53
N LEU A 92 -5.09 6.41 -6.56
CA LEU A 92 -4.61 7.64 -7.20
C LEU A 92 -4.82 7.60 -8.73
N LEU A 93 -4.50 6.49 -9.39
CA LEU A 93 -4.74 6.30 -10.82
C LEU A 93 -6.23 6.29 -11.16
N ASP A 94 -7.07 5.67 -10.34
CA ASP A 94 -8.53 5.68 -10.49
C ASP A 94 -9.08 7.10 -10.50
N ARG A 95 -8.63 7.93 -9.55
CA ARG A 95 -8.97 9.35 -9.51
C ARG A 95 -8.56 10.04 -10.82
N LEU A 96 -7.33 9.81 -11.26
CA LEU A 96 -6.80 10.41 -12.48
C LEU A 96 -7.61 10.01 -13.73
N PHE A 97 -7.97 8.73 -13.87
CA PHE A 97 -8.77 8.25 -14.99
C PHE A 97 -10.20 8.77 -14.98
N ASN A 98 -10.79 8.97 -13.79
CA ASN A 98 -12.10 9.61 -13.68
C ASN A 98 -12.05 11.05 -14.20
N THR A 99 -10.97 11.78 -13.92
CA THR A 99 -10.76 13.12 -14.45
C THR A 99 -10.54 13.12 -15.96
N ILE A 100 -9.69 12.23 -16.49
CA ILE A 100 -9.49 12.07 -17.94
C ILE A 100 -10.83 11.78 -18.64
N LYS A 101 -11.65 10.89 -18.08
CA LYS A 101 -12.98 10.56 -18.61
C LYS A 101 -13.91 11.76 -18.59
N SER A 102 -13.89 12.55 -17.52
CA SER A 102 -14.72 13.77 -17.40
C SER A 102 -14.35 14.84 -18.44
N GLN A 103 -13.09 14.86 -18.88
CA GLN A 103 -12.57 15.77 -19.91
C GLN A 103 -12.68 15.22 -21.34
N GLY A 104 -13.43 14.13 -21.55
CA GLY A 104 -13.66 13.55 -22.87
C GLY A 104 -12.53 12.64 -23.39
N GLY A 105 -11.55 12.31 -22.55
CA GLY A 105 -10.49 11.36 -22.89
C GLY A 105 -10.93 9.90 -22.78
N ALA A 106 -10.11 9.00 -23.34
CA ALA A 106 -10.28 7.56 -23.20
C ALA A 106 -9.96 7.12 -21.75
N GLY A 107 -10.96 7.16 -20.87
CA GLY A 107 -10.87 6.63 -19.52
C GLY A 107 -10.84 5.10 -19.48
N ILE A 108 -10.52 4.54 -18.31
CA ILE A 108 -10.55 3.09 -18.08
C ILE A 108 -11.93 2.65 -17.59
N ASN A 109 -12.35 1.44 -18.00
CA ASN A 109 -13.59 0.84 -17.53
C ASN A 109 -13.57 0.57 -16.01
N VAL A 110 -14.63 0.95 -15.32
CA VAL A 110 -14.80 0.73 -13.87
C VAL A 110 -14.70 -0.76 -13.51
N LEU A 111 -15.18 -1.65 -14.38
CA LEU A 111 -15.10 -3.09 -14.17
C LEU A 111 -13.65 -3.59 -14.16
N TYR A 112 -12.81 -3.08 -15.05
CA TYR A 112 -11.39 -3.43 -15.10
C TYR A 112 -10.69 -2.94 -13.82
N GLN A 113 -10.93 -1.70 -13.39
CA GLN A 113 -10.33 -1.19 -12.16
C GLN A 113 -10.77 -2.00 -10.94
N ARG A 114 -12.04 -2.37 -10.86
CA ARG A 114 -12.56 -3.24 -9.80
C ARG A 114 -11.89 -4.62 -9.83
N ALA A 115 -11.65 -5.19 -11.01
CA ALA A 115 -10.96 -6.46 -11.16
C ALA A 115 -9.51 -6.39 -10.65
N VAL A 116 -8.77 -5.32 -10.97
CA VAL A 116 -7.38 -5.13 -10.49
C VAL A 116 -7.34 -4.96 -8.96
N HIS A 117 -8.27 -4.19 -8.37
CA HIS A 117 -8.38 -4.07 -6.92
C HIS A 117 -8.73 -5.39 -6.22
N LEU A 118 -9.61 -6.20 -6.82
CA LEU A 118 -9.93 -7.52 -6.29
C LEU A 118 -8.76 -8.49 -6.39
N LEU A 119 -8.05 -8.48 -7.52
CA LEU A 119 -6.84 -9.28 -7.72
C LEU A 119 -5.77 -8.93 -6.69
N MET A 120 -5.58 -7.64 -6.44
CA MET A 120 -4.70 -7.11 -5.42
C MET A 120 -5.10 -7.58 -4.01
N LEU A 121 -6.39 -7.53 -3.67
CA LEU A 121 -6.91 -8.03 -2.40
C LEU A 121 -6.66 -9.53 -2.23
N VAL A 122 -6.87 -10.34 -3.28
CA VAL A 122 -6.58 -11.77 -3.26
C VAL A 122 -5.09 -12.02 -3.03
N ALA A 123 -4.21 -11.28 -3.72
CA ALA A 123 -2.76 -11.39 -3.55
C ALA A 123 -2.33 -11.12 -2.08
N VAL A 124 -2.87 -10.08 -1.47
CA VAL A 124 -2.61 -9.73 -0.06
C VAL A 124 -3.07 -10.82 0.90
N ILE A 125 -4.26 -11.37 0.67
CA ILE A 125 -4.79 -12.48 1.50
C ILE A 125 -3.89 -13.71 1.39
N LEU A 126 -3.50 -14.10 0.17
CA LEU A 126 -2.63 -15.25 -0.04
C LEU A 126 -1.26 -15.08 0.59
N ILE A 127 -0.66 -13.89 0.52
CA ILE A 127 0.60 -13.59 1.23
C ILE A 127 0.40 -13.67 2.75
N SER A 128 -0.73 -13.19 3.27
CA SER A 128 -1.00 -13.18 4.71
C SER A 128 -1.22 -14.60 5.25
N VAL A 129 -2.10 -15.38 4.60
CA VAL A 129 -2.36 -16.78 4.93
C VAL A 129 -1.10 -17.62 4.70
N GLY A 130 -0.37 -17.34 3.63
CA GLY A 130 0.87 -18.01 3.31
C GLY A 130 1.95 -17.75 4.36
N GLY A 131 2.06 -16.51 4.84
CA GLY A 131 2.90 -16.15 5.97
C GLY A 131 2.47 -16.91 7.22
N ALA A 132 1.21 -16.83 7.62
CA ALA A 132 0.71 -17.50 8.83
C ALA A 132 0.91 -19.04 8.82
N SER A 133 0.82 -19.66 7.64
CA SER A 133 0.98 -21.12 7.44
C SER A 133 2.42 -21.56 7.12
N SER A 134 3.38 -20.64 7.07
CA SER A 134 4.77 -20.97 6.79
C SER A 134 5.44 -21.66 7.97
N ASN A 135 6.45 -22.50 7.70
CA ASN A 135 7.18 -23.18 8.76
C ASN A 135 8.28 -22.27 9.30
N TYR A 136 8.22 -22.01 10.60
CA TYR A 136 9.15 -21.15 11.32
C TYR A 136 10.15 -21.99 12.09
N THR A 137 11.44 -21.81 11.80
CA THR A 137 12.53 -22.34 12.60
C THR A 137 13.23 -21.18 13.30
N LEU A 138 13.07 -21.13 14.63
CA LEU A 138 13.67 -20.11 15.49
C LEU A 138 15.13 -20.50 15.77
N ASP A 139 16.06 -19.90 15.05
CA ASP A 139 17.51 -20.07 15.26
C ASP A 139 18.07 -18.74 15.77
N GLY A 140 17.78 -18.42 17.04
CA GLY A 140 18.15 -17.15 17.68
C GLY A 140 17.27 -15.95 17.29
N ALA A 141 17.88 -14.77 17.13
CA ALA A 141 17.18 -13.49 16.92
C ALA A 141 16.61 -13.29 15.49
N SER A 142 16.88 -14.21 14.57
CA SER A 142 16.41 -14.12 13.17
C SER A 142 15.70 -15.42 12.78
N PRO A 143 14.37 -15.43 12.65
CA PRO A 143 13.63 -16.63 12.27
C PRO A 143 13.95 -17.02 10.83
N THR A 144 14.28 -18.29 10.61
CA THR A 144 14.38 -18.86 9.27
C THR A 144 13.01 -19.35 8.83
N ILE A 145 12.55 -18.89 7.67
CA ILE A 145 11.17 -19.08 7.22
C ILE A 145 11.17 -19.93 5.95
N LYS A 146 10.48 -21.07 6.00
CA LYS A 146 10.11 -21.82 4.81
C LYS A 146 8.73 -21.38 4.34
N TYR A 147 8.70 -20.47 3.38
CA TYR A 147 7.47 -19.94 2.80
C TYR A 147 6.64 -21.03 2.13
N SER A 148 5.34 -21.05 2.45
CA SER A 148 4.35 -21.95 1.87
C SER A 148 4.07 -21.62 0.40
N THR A 149 3.46 -22.57 -0.32
CA THR A 149 3.05 -22.39 -1.72
C THR A 149 2.14 -21.17 -1.89
N GLU A 150 1.25 -20.93 -0.93
CA GLU A 150 0.33 -19.77 -0.94
C GLU A 150 1.09 -18.43 -0.99
N SER A 151 2.19 -18.30 -0.25
CA SER A 151 3.03 -17.09 -0.29
C SER A 151 3.64 -16.88 -1.68
N LYS A 152 4.08 -17.95 -2.34
CA LYS A 152 4.68 -17.89 -3.68
C LYS A 152 3.65 -17.52 -4.74
N VAL A 153 2.43 -18.05 -4.64
CA VAL A 153 1.31 -17.68 -5.51
C VAL A 153 0.92 -16.22 -5.28
N GLY A 154 0.82 -15.80 -4.03
CA GLY A 154 0.51 -14.42 -3.65
C GLY A 154 1.52 -13.42 -4.23
N VAL A 155 2.83 -13.69 -4.09
CA VAL A 155 3.89 -12.83 -4.69
C VAL A 155 3.80 -12.80 -6.21
N SER A 156 3.51 -13.93 -6.86
CA SER A 156 3.32 -13.97 -8.31
C SER A 156 2.16 -13.06 -8.75
N LEU A 157 1.04 -13.08 -8.02
CA LEU A 157 -0.09 -12.18 -8.28
C LEU A 157 0.28 -10.71 -8.04
N MET A 158 1.09 -10.40 -7.03
CA MET A 158 1.60 -9.04 -6.79
C MET A 158 2.39 -8.51 -7.98
N ILE A 159 3.24 -9.35 -8.60
CA ILE A 159 3.99 -8.99 -9.81
C ILE A 159 3.02 -8.67 -10.94
N VAL A 160 2.00 -9.51 -11.16
CA VAL A 160 0.99 -9.27 -12.19
C VAL A 160 0.28 -7.94 -11.95
N VAL A 161 -0.15 -7.65 -10.72
CA VAL A 161 -0.81 -6.38 -10.39
C VAL A 161 0.13 -5.20 -10.62
N LEU A 162 1.40 -5.29 -10.22
CA LEU A 162 2.36 -4.21 -10.44
C LEU A 162 2.56 -3.93 -11.94
N VAL A 163 2.63 -4.97 -12.78
CA VAL A 163 2.69 -4.82 -14.24
C VAL A 163 1.44 -4.11 -14.77
N LEU A 164 0.27 -4.45 -14.26
CA LEU A 164 -0.99 -3.76 -14.62
C LEU A 164 -0.97 -2.29 -14.17
N VAL A 165 -0.46 -1.98 -12.97
CA VAL A 165 -0.30 -0.59 -12.48
C VAL A 165 0.66 0.19 -13.37
N ILE A 166 1.79 -0.40 -13.78
CA ILE A 166 2.73 0.22 -14.72
C ILE A 166 2.04 0.47 -16.06
N GLY A 167 1.28 -0.50 -16.58
CA GLY A 167 0.51 -0.35 -17.81
C GLY A 167 -0.51 0.80 -17.73
N GLN A 168 -1.24 0.90 -16.61
CA GLN A 168 -2.14 2.02 -16.34
C GLN A 168 -1.39 3.35 -16.29
N PHE A 169 -0.26 3.42 -15.59
CA PHE A 169 0.57 4.62 -15.53
C PHE A 169 1.04 5.07 -16.92
N LEU A 170 1.54 4.15 -17.75
CA LEU A 170 1.96 4.46 -19.12
C LEU A 170 0.78 4.92 -20.00
N PHE A 171 -0.40 4.31 -19.83
CA PHE A 171 -1.61 4.74 -20.52
C PHE A 171 -2.04 6.15 -20.09
N ALA A 172 -1.94 6.47 -18.81
CA ALA A 172 -2.22 7.81 -18.28
C ALA A 172 -1.20 8.86 -18.79
N LEU A 173 0.08 8.50 -18.94
CA LEU A 173 1.10 9.37 -19.55
C LEU A 173 0.78 9.67 -21.02
N ARG A 174 0.30 8.68 -21.78
CA ARG A 174 -0.09 8.88 -23.18
C ARG A 174 -1.27 9.84 -23.33
N ASN A 175 -2.20 9.81 -22.37
CA ASN A 175 -3.39 10.67 -22.35
C ASN A 175 -3.19 11.93 -21.50
N GLN A 176 -1.95 12.35 -21.23
CA GLN A 176 -1.67 13.47 -20.32
C GLN A 176 -2.29 14.81 -20.77
N SER A 177 -2.58 14.97 -22.05
CA SER A 177 -3.21 16.19 -22.59
C SER A 177 -4.62 16.44 -22.07
N TYR A 178 -5.30 15.42 -21.55
CA TYR A 178 -6.65 15.53 -20.98
C TYR A 178 -6.65 15.76 -19.45
N ILE A 179 -5.47 15.88 -18.84
CA ILE A 179 -5.32 15.99 -17.39
C ILE A 179 -5.25 17.46 -16.99
N VAL A 180 -6.13 17.86 -16.06
CA VAL A 180 -6.11 19.19 -15.46
C VAL A 180 -4.81 19.41 -14.68
N ASP A 181 -4.21 20.59 -14.76
CA ASP A 181 -2.89 20.91 -14.19
C ASP A 181 -2.73 20.51 -12.71
N GLY A 182 -3.80 20.61 -11.92
CA GLY A 182 -3.81 20.19 -10.51
C GLY A 182 -3.66 18.67 -10.32
N GLU A 183 -4.16 17.85 -11.24
CA GLU A 183 -4.13 16.39 -11.16
C GLU A 183 -2.90 15.78 -11.84
N ARG A 184 -2.16 16.55 -12.64
CA ARG A 184 -0.88 16.12 -13.21
C ARG A 184 0.15 15.75 -12.13
N ARG A 185 0.01 16.31 -10.93
CA ARG A 185 0.80 15.94 -9.74
C ARG A 185 0.63 14.47 -9.36
N ILE A 186 -0.52 13.87 -9.63
CA ILE A 186 -0.78 12.45 -9.38
C ILE A 186 0.14 11.57 -10.24
N LEU A 187 0.34 11.93 -11.52
CA LEU A 187 1.28 11.22 -12.39
C LEU A 187 2.71 11.30 -11.85
N ILE A 188 3.13 12.46 -11.36
CA ILE A 188 4.45 12.64 -10.76
C ILE A 188 4.57 11.78 -9.49
N ALA A 189 3.53 11.72 -8.65
CA ALA A 189 3.46 10.87 -7.46
C ALA A 189 3.72 9.40 -7.82
N VAL A 190 2.89 8.87 -8.72
CA VAL A 190 2.91 7.46 -9.10
C VAL A 190 4.24 7.13 -9.78
N GLY A 191 4.70 7.99 -10.69
CA GLY A 191 5.99 7.84 -11.37
C GLY A 191 7.18 7.84 -10.41
N ALA A 192 7.18 8.72 -9.41
CA ALA A 192 8.24 8.78 -8.39
C ALA A 192 8.19 7.58 -7.44
N SER A 193 6.99 7.08 -7.11
CA SER A 193 6.81 5.95 -6.20
C SER A 193 7.12 4.59 -6.84
N LEU A 194 6.81 4.42 -8.13
CA LEU A 194 7.00 3.16 -8.87
C LEU A 194 8.39 2.50 -8.70
N PRO A 195 9.54 3.19 -8.87
CA PRO A 195 10.85 2.56 -8.71
C PRO A 195 11.05 1.98 -7.30
N PHE A 196 10.57 2.66 -6.26
CA PHE A 196 10.67 2.18 -4.89
C PHE A 196 9.80 0.95 -4.65
N VAL A 197 8.60 0.91 -5.23
CA VAL A 197 7.72 -0.27 -5.17
C VAL A 197 8.35 -1.47 -5.87
N ILE A 198 8.98 -1.25 -7.03
CA ILE A 198 9.67 -2.30 -7.78
C ILE A 198 10.81 -2.89 -6.94
N VAL A 199 11.65 -2.05 -6.33
CA VAL A 199 12.74 -2.51 -5.45
C VAL A 199 12.19 -3.28 -4.26
N ARG A 200 11.13 -2.79 -3.63
CA ARG A 200 10.49 -3.45 -2.49
C ARG A 200 9.89 -4.81 -2.87
N LEU A 201 9.24 -4.90 -4.03
CA LEU A 201 8.71 -6.17 -4.54
C LEU A 201 9.83 -7.14 -4.91
N ALA A 202 10.91 -6.67 -5.53
CA ALA A 202 12.07 -7.48 -5.86
C ALA A 202 12.69 -8.09 -4.59
N TYR A 203 12.82 -7.30 -3.52
CA TYR A 203 13.23 -7.80 -2.20
C TYR A 203 12.28 -8.91 -1.71
N THR A 204 10.97 -8.70 -1.72
CA THR A 204 9.99 -9.74 -1.36
C THR A 204 10.12 -11.01 -2.21
N CYS A 205 10.39 -10.88 -3.51
CA CYS A 205 10.65 -12.03 -4.38
C CYS A 205 11.92 -12.79 -3.97
N THR A 206 13.02 -12.11 -3.65
CA THR A 206 14.26 -12.77 -3.22
C THR A 206 14.08 -13.57 -1.92
N LEU A 207 13.25 -13.08 -1.02
CA LEU A 207 12.91 -13.78 0.22
C LEU A 207 12.02 -15.01 -0.03
N ILE A 208 10.93 -14.83 -0.76
CA ILE A 208 9.86 -15.84 -0.88
C ILE A 208 10.19 -16.89 -1.95
N LEU A 209 10.77 -16.46 -3.07
CA LEU A 209 11.13 -17.34 -4.20
C LEU A 209 12.60 -17.78 -4.12
N GLY A 210 13.49 -16.87 -3.72
CA GLY A 210 14.94 -17.15 -3.65
C GLY A 210 15.37 -17.91 -2.38
N GLY A 211 14.54 -17.93 -1.33
CA GLY A 211 14.87 -18.62 -0.08
C GLY A 211 16.08 -18.02 0.66
N HIS A 212 16.47 -16.78 0.32
CA HIS A 212 17.54 -16.07 1.02
C HIS A 212 17.10 -15.69 2.44
N LYS A 213 18.05 -15.71 3.39
CA LYS A 213 17.81 -15.27 4.76
C LYS A 213 17.58 -13.75 4.79
N GLN A 214 16.72 -13.30 5.71
CA GLN A 214 16.49 -11.87 5.91
C GLN A 214 17.71 -11.23 6.57
N ASP A 215 18.48 -10.48 5.81
CA ASP A 215 19.49 -9.58 6.36
C ASP A 215 18.84 -8.31 6.90
N VAL A 216 19.20 -7.93 8.13
CA VAL A 216 18.60 -6.78 8.83
C VAL A 216 18.76 -5.48 8.03
N TRP A 217 19.93 -5.26 7.42
CA TRP A 217 20.21 -4.04 6.65
C TRP A 217 19.44 -3.99 5.33
N ILE A 218 19.24 -5.13 4.68
CA ILE A 218 18.44 -5.21 3.45
C ILE A 218 16.96 -5.04 3.80
N TYR A 219 16.50 -5.62 4.92
CA TYR A 219 15.17 -5.40 5.45
C TYR A 219 14.91 -3.92 5.75
N LEU A 220 15.84 -3.23 6.43
CA LEU A 220 15.73 -1.81 6.71
C LEU A 220 15.67 -0.98 5.42
N GLY A 221 16.62 -1.19 4.51
CA GLY A 221 16.72 -0.41 3.28
C GLY A 221 15.60 -0.68 2.28
N ALA A 222 15.52 -1.92 1.78
CA ALA A 222 14.60 -2.30 0.72
C ALA A 222 13.18 -2.59 1.24
N GLY A 223 13.07 -3.01 2.50
CA GLY A 223 11.80 -3.27 3.15
C GLY A 223 11.17 -1.97 3.67
N VAL A 224 11.78 -1.37 4.69
CA VAL A 224 11.14 -0.32 5.50
C VAL A 224 11.31 1.08 4.87
N ILE A 225 12.54 1.48 4.54
CA ILE A 225 12.84 2.83 4.06
C ILE A 225 12.11 3.12 2.74
N MET A 226 12.16 2.21 1.76
CA MET A 226 11.44 2.39 0.49
C MET A 226 9.92 2.54 0.70
N GLU A 227 9.35 1.84 1.68
CA GLU A 227 7.93 1.97 2.00
C GLU A 227 7.62 3.37 2.55
N ILE A 228 8.39 3.82 3.55
CA ILE A 228 8.24 5.14 4.17
C ILE A 228 8.35 6.25 3.12
N VAL A 229 9.34 6.18 2.23
CA VAL A 229 9.54 7.17 1.15
C VAL A 229 8.30 7.26 0.27
N VAL A 230 7.74 6.13 -0.16
CA VAL A 230 6.53 6.11 -1.00
C VAL A 230 5.33 6.69 -0.26
N VAL A 231 5.15 6.35 1.01
CA VAL A 231 4.03 6.90 1.82
C VAL A 231 4.15 8.42 1.93
N ILE A 232 5.35 8.94 2.22
CA ILE A 232 5.60 10.39 2.29
C ILE A 232 5.30 11.07 0.94
N ILE A 233 5.74 10.49 -0.18
CA ILE A 233 5.45 11.04 -1.52
C ILE A 233 3.94 11.11 -1.75
N CYS A 234 3.22 10.02 -1.46
CA CYS A 234 1.78 9.94 -1.63
C CYS A 234 1.05 10.96 -0.73
N GLU A 235 1.41 11.03 0.55
CA GLU A 235 0.81 11.99 1.50
C GLU A 235 1.09 13.45 1.12
N ALA A 236 2.35 13.78 0.80
CA ALA A 236 2.73 15.12 0.39
C ALA A 236 1.89 15.61 -0.78
N ILE A 237 1.66 14.73 -1.76
CA ILE A 237 0.82 15.06 -2.91
C ILE A 237 -0.65 15.15 -2.52
N GLY A 238 -1.13 14.26 -1.63
CA GLY A 238 -2.44 14.36 -1.01
C GLY A 238 -2.74 15.74 -0.44
N PHE A 239 -1.83 16.31 0.34
CA PHE A 239 -2.03 17.64 0.93
C PHE A 239 -2.09 18.77 -0.10
N THR A 240 -1.49 18.55 -1.27
CA THR A 240 -1.46 19.56 -2.35
C THR A 240 -2.59 19.42 -3.37
N LEU A 241 -3.33 18.31 -3.36
CA LEU A 241 -4.40 18.07 -4.30
C LEU A 241 -5.65 18.89 -3.93
N ASN A 242 -6.37 19.37 -4.93
CA ASN A 242 -7.66 20.01 -4.70
C ASN A 242 -8.71 18.97 -4.28
N LYS A 243 -9.72 19.39 -3.51
CA LYS A 243 -10.86 18.52 -3.18
C LYS A 243 -11.60 18.15 -4.46
N VAL A 244 -11.93 16.86 -4.61
CA VAL A 244 -12.77 16.39 -5.73
C VAL A 244 -14.13 17.05 -5.58
N HIS A 245 -14.47 17.99 -6.47
CA HIS A 245 -15.81 18.53 -6.56
C HIS A 245 -16.73 17.40 -7.02
N LYS A 246 -17.70 17.00 -6.20
CA LYS A 246 -18.79 16.14 -6.68
C LYS A 246 -19.48 16.89 -7.82
N PRO A 247 -19.73 16.27 -8.99
CA PRO A 247 -20.51 16.92 -10.02
C PRO A 247 -21.89 17.23 -9.44
N VAL A 248 -22.33 18.48 -9.65
CA VAL A 248 -23.62 19.03 -9.23
C VAL A 248 -24.73 18.36 -10.04
N VAL A 249 -25.01 17.09 -9.79
CA VAL A 249 -26.13 16.36 -10.43
C VAL A 249 -27.45 16.62 -9.68
N SER A 250 -27.41 17.33 -8.54
CA SER A 250 -28.60 17.52 -7.69
C SER A 250 -29.41 18.78 -8.02
N GLU A 251 -28.89 19.73 -8.78
CA GLU A 251 -29.58 21.02 -8.98
C GLU A 251 -30.41 21.03 -10.28
N GLU A 252 -29.96 20.33 -11.32
CA GLU A 252 -30.70 20.20 -12.59
C GLU A 252 -31.93 19.27 -12.47
N ALA A 253 -31.85 18.27 -11.58
CA ALA A 253 -32.98 17.39 -11.26
C ALA A 253 -34.05 18.11 -10.40
N ALA A 254 -33.64 19.03 -9.52
CA ALA A 254 -34.55 19.83 -8.71
C ALA A 254 -35.27 20.94 -9.51
N ASN A 255 -34.58 21.53 -10.50
CA ASN A 255 -35.17 22.56 -11.37
C ASN A 255 -36.14 21.98 -12.42
N LYS A 256 -35.94 20.74 -12.86
CA LYS A 256 -36.91 20.03 -13.73
C LYS A 256 -38.17 19.59 -12.99
N ALA A 257 -38.09 19.33 -11.68
CA ALA A 257 -39.25 18.98 -10.87
C ALA A 257 -40.14 20.20 -10.53
N THR A 258 -39.58 21.41 -10.54
CA THR A 258 -40.31 22.66 -10.23
C THR A 258 -40.83 23.39 -11.48
N SER A 259 -40.21 23.18 -12.65
CA SER A 259 -40.68 23.74 -13.94
C SER A 259 -41.80 22.92 -14.61
N GLY A 260 -42.19 21.78 -14.04
CA GLY A 260 -43.22 20.88 -14.58
C GLY A 260 -44.55 20.90 -13.81
N ALA A 261 -44.75 21.86 -12.91
CA ALA A 261 -46.00 22.10 -12.18
C ALA A 261 -46.77 23.27 -12.79
#